data_AF-A0A7X6VJG1-F1
#
_entry.id   AF-A0A7X6VJG1-F1
#
_cell.length_a   1.000
_cell.length_b   1.000
_cell.length_c   1.000
_cell.angle_alpha   90.00
_cell.angle_beta   90.00
_cell.angle_gamma   90.00
#
_symmetry.space_group_name_H-M   'P 1'
#
loop_
_entity.id
_entity.type
_entity.pdbx_description
1 polymer ?
#
loop_
_entity_poly.entity_id
_entity_poly.type
_entity_poly.pdbx_seq_one_letter_code
_entity_poly.pdbx_strand_id
1 'polypeptide(L)'
;MTNTVKQRLCGGTFFTLFLRARKPLRGANKYYTGTPEPYSEPIALFALSKVIVPDWQNIFVYADSTVSGNTSEYKTCKNEGGSIYPFGDGTALRHSMRELKKTILP
;
A
#
# COMPACT_ATOMS: atom_id res chain seq x y z
N MET A 1 -1.83 15.11 -33.52
CA MET A 1 -1.24 14.99 -32.17
C MET A 1 -1.54 13.60 -31.64
N THR A 2 -0.52 12.75 -31.47
CA THR A 2 -0.69 11.44 -30.85
C THR A 2 -0.82 11.63 -29.34
N ASN A 3 -2.02 11.46 -28.80
CA ASN A 3 -2.24 11.40 -27.35
C ASN A 3 -1.60 10.12 -26.80
N THR A 4 -0.34 10.20 -26.38
CA THR A 4 0.28 9.14 -25.58
C THR A 4 -0.39 9.11 -24.21
N VAL A 5 -1.39 8.25 -24.07
CA VAL A 5 -2.01 7.96 -22.77
C VAL A 5 -0.97 7.25 -21.92
N LYS A 6 -0.50 7.91 -20.86
CA LYS A 6 0.35 7.27 -19.85
C LYS A 6 -0.50 6.26 -19.09
N GLN A 7 -0.42 4.99 -19.48
CA GLN A 7 -1.04 3.90 -18.73
C GLN A 7 -0.42 3.86 -17.33
N ARG A 8 -1.27 3.83 -16.31
CA ARG A 8 -0.88 3.66 -14.91
C ARG A 8 -1.57 2.43 -14.36
N LEU A 9 -0.86 1.68 -13.53
CA LEU A 9 -1.45 0.57 -12.79
C LEU A 9 -2.32 1.17 -11.67
N CYS A 10 -3.59 0.77 -11.58
CA CYS A 10 -4.41 1.16 -10.44
C CYS A 10 -3.84 0.61 -9.13
N GLY A 11 -3.97 1.38 -8.05
CA GLY A 11 -3.61 0.97 -6.69
C GLY A 11 -4.17 -0.39 -6.28
N GLY A 12 -5.45 -0.68 -6.58
CA GLY A 12 -6.08 -1.98 -6.33
C GLY A 12 -5.45 -3.15 -7.10
N THR A 13 -5.10 -2.96 -8.37
CA THR A 13 -4.42 -4.01 -9.15
C THR A 13 -3.03 -4.27 -8.59
N PHE A 14 -2.26 -3.21 -8.34
CA PHE A 14 -0.94 -3.31 -7.71
C PHE A 14 -1.03 -4.03 -6.37
N PHE A 15 -1.97 -3.61 -5.52
CA PHE A 15 -2.13 -4.16 -4.19
C PHE A 15 -2.57 -5.62 -4.22
N THR A 16 -3.41 -6.02 -5.19
CA THR A 16 -3.73 -7.43 -5.41
C THR A 16 -2.49 -8.25 -5.75
N LEU A 17 -1.61 -7.76 -6.62
CA LEU A 17 -0.34 -8.42 -6.93
C LEU A 17 0.56 -8.52 -5.69
N PHE A 18 0.65 -7.44 -4.91
CA PHE A 18 1.38 -7.42 -3.65
C PHE A 18 0.84 -8.44 -2.64
N LEU A 19 -0.49 -8.51 -2.46
CA LEU A 19 -1.15 -9.48 -1.58
C LEU A 19 -0.98 -10.94 -2.05
N ARG A 20 -0.73 -11.17 -3.34
CA ARG A 20 -0.39 -12.51 -3.86
C ARG A 20 1.08 -12.87 -3.64
N ALA A 21 1.97 -11.89 -3.63
CA ALA A 21 3.39 -12.08 -3.42
C ALA A 21 3.78 -12.22 -1.93
N ARG A 22 2.97 -11.70 -1.01
CA ARG A 22 3.21 -11.84 0.45
C ARG A 22 2.97 -13.26 0.94
N LYS A 23 3.48 -13.54 2.15
CA LYS A 23 3.17 -14.79 2.86
C LYS A 23 1.65 -14.92 3.07
N PRO A 24 1.10 -16.15 2.89
CA PRO A 24 -0.32 -16.40 3.10
C PRO A 24 -0.71 -16.11 4.55
N LEU A 25 -1.96 -15.70 4.74
CA LEU A 25 -2.52 -15.52 6.06
C LEU A 25 -2.66 -16.88 6.76
N ARG A 26 -2.65 -16.91 8.10
CA ARG A 26 -2.81 -18.15 8.89
C ARG A 26 -4.25 -18.68 8.86
N GLY A 27 -5.17 -17.96 8.21
CA GLY A 27 -6.55 -18.36 7.95
C GLY A 27 -7.57 -17.58 8.77
N ALA A 28 -8.82 -17.53 8.27
CA ALA A 28 -9.88 -16.68 8.81
C ALA A 28 -10.21 -16.95 10.30
N ASN A 29 -10.02 -18.18 10.76
CA ASN A 29 -10.32 -18.58 12.14
C ASN A 29 -9.35 -18.01 13.19
N LYS A 30 -8.21 -17.43 12.78
CA LYS A 30 -7.24 -16.84 13.72
C LYS A 30 -7.41 -15.33 13.91
N TYR A 31 -8.33 -14.67 13.18
CA TYR A 31 -8.59 -13.23 13.34
C TYR A 31 -9.17 -12.86 14.71
N TYR A 32 -9.83 -13.80 15.39
CA TYR A 32 -10.52 -13.56 16.66
C TYR A 32 -9.61 -13.49 17.90
N THR A 33 -8.29 -13.66 17.75
CA THR A 33 -7.36 -13.60 18.91
C THR A 33 -6.98 -12.17 19.32
N GLY A 34 -7.59 -11.15 18.71
CA GLY A 34 -7.35 -9.73 19.02
C GLY A 34 -5.96 -9.20 18.62
N THR A 35 -5.13 -10.05 18.01
CA THR A 35 -3.79 -9.67 17.53
C THR A 35 -3.86 -9.48 16.02
N PRO A 36 -3.50 -8.29 15.49
CA PRO A 36 -3.43 -8.08 14.05
C PRO A 36 -2.49 -9.09 13.42
N GLU A 37 -2.97 -9.81 12.40
CA GLU A 37 -2.13 -10.79 11.74
C GLU A 37 -0.99 -10.06 10.98
N PRO A 38 0.28 -10.48 11.09
CA PRO A 38 1.45 -9.77 10.55
C PRO A 38 1.43 -9.47 9.05
N TYR A 39 0.51 -10.07 8.29
CA TYR A 39 0.35 -9.87 6.85
C TYR A 39 -1.08 -9.44 6.47
N SER A 40 -1.87 -9.00 7.45
CA SER A 40 -3.20 -8.44 7.21
C SER A 40 -3.14 -7.24 6.26
N GLU A 41 -4.26 -6.94 5.61
CA GLU A 41 -4.38 -5.85 4.66
C GLU A 41 -3.86 -4.48 5.17
N PRO A 42 -4.26 -4.00 6.36
CA PRO A 42 -3.77 -2.70 6.86
C PRO A 42 -2.27 -2.74 7.21
N ILE A 43 -1.74 -3.87 7.72
CA ILE A 43 -0.30 -4.02 7.97
C ILE A 43 0.50 -4.02 6.67
N ALA A 44 -0.01 -4.70 5.64
CA ALA A 44 0.57 -4.72 4.30
C ALA A 44 0.66 -3.32 3.70
N LEU A 45 -0.40 -2.51 3.78
CA LEU A 45 -0.41 -1.12 3.31
C LEU A 45 0.51 -0.22 4.14
N PHE A 46 0.57 -0.42 5.45
CA PHE A 46 1.51 0.29 6.31
C PHE A 46 2.96 0.00 5.94
N ALA A 47 3.31 -1.28 5.79
CA ALA A 47 4.65 -1.69 5.40
C ALA A 47 5.04 -1.12 4.04
N LEU A 48 4.13 -1.14 3.07
CA LEU A 48 4.34 -0.50 1.76
C LEU A 48 4.55 1.02 1.88
N SER A 49 3.80 1.69 2.75
CA SER A 49 3.95 3.13 3.01
C SER A 49 5.36 3.45 3.52
N LYS A 50 5.90 2.59 4.39
CA LYS A 50 7.28 2.71 4.89
C LYS A 50 8.36 2.43 3.85
N VAL A 51 8.08 1.64 2.82
CA VAL A 51 9.01 1.48 1.68
C VAL A 51 9.10 2.77 0.88
N ILE A 52 8.00 3.52 0.76
CA ILE A 52 7.93 4.76 -0.02
C ILE A 52 8.46 5.95 0.79
N VAL A 53 8.03 6.06 2.05
CA VAL A 53 8.45 7.08 3.01
C VAL A 53 8.89 6.36 4.30
N PRO A 54 10.19 6.16 4.54
CA PRO A 54 10.70 5.38 5.68
C PRO A 54 10.15 5.80 7.05
N ASP A 55 10.03 7.12 7.26
CA ASP A 55 9.54 7.71 8.51
C ASP A 55 8.02 7.91 8.52
N TRP A 56 7.26 7.16 7.70
CA TRP A 56 5.80 7.28 7.65
C TRP A 56 5.17 6.97 9.01
N GLN A 57 4.23 7.83 9.41
CA GLN A 57 3.54 7.73 10.68
C GLN A 57 2.79 6.41 10.81
N ASN A 58 2.68 5.92 12.05
CA ASN A 58 1.94 4.71 12.34
C ASN A 58 0.45 4.93 12.04
N ILE A 59 -0.08 4.29 10.99
CA ILE A 59 -1.48 4.44 10.57
C ILE A 59 -2.48 3.91 11.62
N PHE A 60 -2.04 3.07 12.55
CA PHE A 60 -2.91 2.50 13.61
C PHE A 60 -3.23 3.52 14.72
N VAL A 61 -2.71 4.75 14.63
CA VAL A 61 -3.18 5.87 15.48
C VAL A 61 -4.54 6.40 15.04
N TYR A 62 -4.95 6.13 13.80
CA TYR A 62 -6.25 6.53 13.28
C TYR A 62 -7.32 5.51 13.65
N ALA A 63 -8.58 5.95 13.73
CA ALA A 63 -9.72 5.07 13.94
C ALA A 63 -9.82 4.01 12.83
N ASP A 64 -10.24 2.79 13.18
CA ASP A 64 -10.40 1.66 12.24
C ASP A 64 -11.28 2.01 11.03
N SER A 65 -12.32 2.83 11.23
CA SER A 65 -13.20 3.33 10.16
C SER A 65 -12.46 4.21 9.15
N THR A 66 -11.48 5.00 9.61
CA THR A 66 -10.65 5.86 8.74
C THR A 66 -9.68 5.02 7.93
N VAL A 67 -9.02 4.04 8.58
CA VAL A 67 -8.08 3.13 7.93
C VAL A 67 -8.80 2.28 6.86
N SER A 68 -9.93 1.68 7.23
CA SER A 68 -10.73 0.87 6.31
C SER A 68 -11.32 1.68 5.15
N GLY A 69 -11.80 2.90 5.40
CA GLY A 69 -12.30 3.81 4.37
C GLY A 69 -11.25 4.12 3.30
N ASN A 70 -10.09 4.67 3.71
CA ASN A 70 -9.01 5.01 2.79
C ASN A 70 -8.44 3.77 2.07
N THR A 71 -8.37 2.62 2.76
CA THR A 71 -7.99 1.35 2.14
C THR A 71 -8.94 0.96 1.01
N SER A 72 -10.25 1.07 1.24
CA SER A 72 -11.26 0.78 0.22
C SER A 72 -11.14 1.72 -0.98
N GLU A 73 -10.95 3.01 -0.75
CA GLU A 73 -10.80 4.01 -1.81
C GLU A 73 -9.54 3.79 -2.66
N TYR A 74 -8.42 3.41 -2.03
CA TYR A 74 -7.20 3.02 -2.75
C TYR A 74 -7.42 1.76 -3.61
N LYS A 75 -8.06 0.73 -3.05
CA LYS A 75 -8.35 -0.53 -3.76
C LYS A 75 -9.30 -0.33 -4.95
N THR A 76 -10.25 0.59 -4.84
CA THR A 76 -11.21 0.91 -5.90
C THR A 76 -10.71 1.97 -6.89
N CYS A 77 -9.43 2.34 -6.80
CA CYS A 77 -8.81 3.35 -7.65
C CYS A 77 -9.47 4.74 -7.53
N LYS A 78 -10.21 5.00 -6.45
CA LYS A 78 -10.92 6.27 -6.26
C LYS A 78 -9.96 7.41 -5.94
N ASN A 79 -8.91 7.11 -5.18
CA ASN A 79 -7.79 8.02 -4.92
C ASN A 79 -6.49 7.24 -4.71
N GLU A 80 -5.39 7.98 -4.58
CA GLU A 80 -4.04 7.44 -4.38
C GLU A 80 -3.74 7.27 -2.87
N GLY A 81 -4.70 6.75 -2.09
CA GLY A 81 -4.49 6.43 -0.66
C GLY A 81 -4.95 7.50 0.35
N GLY A 82 -5.69 8.49 -0.14
CA GLY A 82 -6.32 9.54 0.67
C GLY A 82 -5.33 10.29 1.57
N SER A 83 -5.72 10.52 2.84
CA SER A 83 -4.91 11.32 3.78
C SER A 83 -3.95 10.50 4.63
N ILE A 84 -4.01 9.16 4.56
CA ILE A 84 -3.28 8.27 5.49
C ILE A 84 -2.17 7.47 4.82
N TYR A 85 -2.18 7.34 3.50
CA TYR A 85 -1.14 6.63 2.75
C TYR A 85 -0.41 7.59 1.80
N PRO A 86 0.94 7.47 1.66
CA PRO A 86 1.74 8.39 0.86
C PRO A 86 1.72 8.05 -0.64
N PHE A 87 0.74 7.28 -1.14
CA PHE A 87 0.78 6.78 -2.51
C PHE A 87 0.50 7.85 -3.58
N GLY A 88 -0.01 9.02 -3.17
CA GLY A 88 -0.13 10.19 -4.04
C GLY A 88 1.13 11.05 -4.14
N ASP A 89 2.14 10.82 -3.31
CA ASP A 89 3.40 11.56 -3.38
C ASP A 89 4.28 11.00 -4.51
N GLY A 90 4.09 11.55 -5.71
CA GLY A 90 4.86 11.16 -6.88
C GLY A 90 6.37 11.37 -6.74
N THR A 91 6.83 12.29 -5.89
CA THR A 91 8.25 12.53 -5.66
C THR A 91 8.84 11.46 -4.76
N ALA A 92 8.19 11.13 -3.65
CA ALA A 92 8.57 10.02 -2.76
C ALA A 92 8.54 8.68 -3.50
N LEU A 93 7.53 8.43 -4.33
CA LEU A 93 7.45 7.24 -5.18
C LEU A 93 8.62 7.13 -6.16
N ARG A 94 8.94 8.21 -6.88
CA ARG A 94 10.07 8.19 -7.83
C ARG A 94 11.41 7.99 -7.13
N HIS A 95 11.58 8.60 -5.95
CA HIS A 95 12.78 8.44 -5.15
C HIS A 95 12.93 7.01 -4.65
N SER A 96 11.91 6.47 -3.98
CA SER A 96 11.93 5.09 -3.46
C SER A 96 12.16 4.06 -4.57
N MET A 97 11.50 4.21 -5.73
CA MET A 97 11.71 3.30 -6.86
C MET A 97 13.12 3.40 -7.46
N ARG A 98 13.74 4.60 -7.44
CA ARG A 98 15.13 4.78 -7.86
C ARG A 98 16.10 4.08 -6.91
N GLU A 99 15.88 4.18 -5.61
CA GLU A 99 16.70 3.48 -4.62
C GLU A 99 16.54 1.96 -4.72
N LEU A 100 15.29 1.47 -4.84
CA LEU A 100 15.03 0.05 -5.08
C LEU A 100 15.72 -0.47 -6.35
N LYS A 101 15.74 0.34 -7.42
CA LYS A 101 16.43 -0.03 -8.66
C LYS A 101 17.93 -0.26 -8.44
N LYS A 102 18.59 0.59 -7.64
CA LYS A 102 20.02 0.42 -7.30
C LYS A 102 20.28 -0.86 -6.51
N THR A 103 19.29 -1.32 -5.74
CA THR A 103 19.40 -2.55 -4.95
C THR A 103 19.16 -3.81 -5.78
N ILE A 104 18.26 -3.75 -6.77
CA ILE A 104 17.77 -4.93 -7.50
C ILE A 104 18.51 -5.13 -8.84
N LEU A 105 18.96 -4.07 -9.50
CA LEU A 105 19.77 -4.16 -10.71
C LEU A 105 21.21 -3.69 -10.41
N PRO A 106 22.20 -4.60 -10.41
CA PRO A 106 23.62 -4.24 -10.30
C PRO A 106 24.11 -3.43 -11.51
#